data_AF-A0A0M0X234-F1
#
_entry.id   AF-A0A0M0X234-F1
#
_cell.length_a   1.000
_cell.length_b   1.000
_cell.length_c   1.000
_cell.angle_alpha   90.00
_cell.angle_beta   90.00
_cell.angle_gamma   90.00
#
_symmetry.space_group_name_H-M   'P 1'
#
loop_
_entity.id
_entity.type
_entity.pdbx_description
1 polymer ?
#
loop_
_entity_poly.entity_id
_entity_poly.type
_entity_poly.pdbx_seq_one_letter_code
_entity_poly.pdbx_strand_id
1 'polypeptide(L)'
;MYSISNFKLLVDKQTEIDTIHQNCDQLLQTTVTPLMDTEVNKLLDAINKKLTEQGFTITVTSTGLIAKYSEAVINVDKHSKDLEECFFINLNNFAEDQVAIVLDVSDTMMPKISNNLDGYAEIIEQMTDTLKYAKSLEKACTSPKFIYKTQSNIIFHSAEEVVNYYFQ
;
A
#
# COMPACT_ATOMS: atom_id res chain seq x y z
N MET A 1 30.88 -6.90 28.77
CA MET A 1 30.16 -7.29 30.01
C MET A 1 28.71 -6.89 29.80
N TYR A 2 27.81 -7.86 29.60
CA TYR A 2 26.41 -7.61 29.29
C TYR A 2 25.64 -7.32 30.58
N SER A 3 24.84 -6.24 30.60
CA SER A 3 24.11 -5.82 31.80
C SER A 3 22.65 -6.25 31.73
N ILE A 4 22.05 -6.55 32.89
CA ILE A 4 20.60 -6.74 33.05
C ILE A 4 19.82 -5.54 32.48
N SER A 5 20.42 -4.34 32.51
CA SER A 5 19.85 -3.11 31.93
C SER A 5 19.67 -3.19 30.42
N ASN A 6 20.62 -3.79 29.68
CA ASN A 6 20.49 -3.94 28.22
C ASN A 6 19.37 -4.94 27.87
N PHE A 7 19.24 -6.03 28.63
CA PHE A 7 18.16 -7.01 28.42
C PHE A 7 16.79 -6.38 28.70
N LYS A 8 16.65 -5.63 29.80
CA LYS A 8 15.42 -4.90 30.11
C LYS A 8 15.01 -3.94 28.99
N LEU A 9 15.97 -3.19 28.45
CA LEU A 9 15.72 -2.26 27.33
C LEU A 9 15.15 -2.97 26.09
N LEU A 10 15.67 -4.16 25.75
CA LEU A 10 15.18 -4.94 24.62
C LEU A 10 13.74 -5.44 24.89
N VAL A 11 13.46 -5.95 26.09
CA VAL A 11 12.12 -6.40 26.48
C VAL A 11 11.11 -5.24 26.44
N ASP A 12 11.48 -4.08 26.98
CA ASP A 12 10.62 -2.89 26.97
C ASP A 12 10.29 -2.44 25.53
N LYS A 13 11.30 -2.43 24.63
CA LYS A 13 11.11 -2.14 23.20
C LYS A 13 10.22 -3.17 22.50
N GLN A 14 10.40 -4.46 22.77
CA GLN A 14 9.56 -5.50 22.17
C GLN A 14 8.10 -5.34 22.61
N THR A 15 7.88 -5.09 23.89
CA THR A 15 6.53 -4.89 24.44
C THR A 15 5.84 -3.69 23.79
N GLU A 16 6.59 -2.61 23.54
CA GLU A 16 6.08 -1.42 22.83
C GLU A 16 5.73 -1.74 21.36
N ILE A 17 6.61 -2.45 20.64
CA ILE A 17 6.36 -2.91 19.27
C ILE A 17 5.10 -3.78 19.19
N ASP A 18 4.96 -4.74 20.10
CA ASP A 18 3.82 -5.66 20.14
C ASP A 18 2.51 -4.91 20.40
N THR A 19 2.54 -3.92 21.31
CA THR A 19 1.38 -3.06 21.60
C THR A 19 0.98 -2.24 20.37
N ILE A 20 1.97 -1.66 19.67
CA ILE A 20 1.74 -0.89 18.44
C ILE A 20 1.11 -1.78 17.37
N HIS A 21 1.60 -3.00 17.15
CA HIS A 21 1.03 -3.91 16.16
C HIS A 21 -0.42 -4.28 16.48
N GLN A 22 -0.74 -4.55 17.74
CA GLN A 22 -2.12 -4.81 18.17
C GLN A 22 -3.05 -3.60 17.90
N ASN A 23 -2.58 -2.38 18.17
CA ASN A 23 -3.33 -1.16 17.85
C ASN A 23 -3.51 -1.00 16.33
N CYS A 24 -2.45 -1.26 15.55
CA CYS A 24 -2.49 -1.22 14.10
C CYS A 24 -3.52 -2.20 13.54
N ASP A 25 -3.59 -3.44 14.03
CA ASP A 25 -4.58 -4.43 13.57
C ASP A 25 -6.02 -3.91 13.73
N GLN A 26 -6.30 -3.24 14.85
CA GLN A 26 -7.59 -2.60 15.08
C GLN A 26 -7.82 -1.41 14.14
N LEU A 27 -6.82 -0.53 13.98
CA LEU A 27 -6.90 0.63 13.08
C LEU A 27 -7.03 0.22 11.61
N LEU A 28 -6.42 -0.90 11.22
CA LEU A 28 -6.55 -1.46 9.88
C LEU A 28 -8.00 -1.77 9.58
N GLN A 29 -8.65 -2.53 10.45
CA GLN A 29 -10.06 -2.91 10.28
C GLN A 29 -11.03 -1.73 10.36
N THR A 30 -10.77 -0.78 11.26
CA THR A 30 -11.74 0.29 11.58
C THR A 30 -11.56 1.54 10.73
N THR A 31 -10.36 1.78 10.20
CA THR A 31 -10.00 3.05 9.55
C THR A 31 -9.37 2.82 8.19
N VAL A 32 -8.33 2.00 8.09
CA VAL A 32 -7.57 1.84 6.84
C VAL A 32 -8.39 1.10 5.78
N THR A 33 -8.95 -0.07 6.09
CA THR A 33 -9.73 -0.87 5.15
C THR A 33 -10.92 -0.10 4.56
N PRO A 34 -11.77 0.58 5.35
CA PRO A 34 -12.87 1.37 4.79
C PRO A 34 -12.43 2.51 3.87
N LEU A 35 -11.31 3.17 4.19
CA LEU A 35 -10.76 4.24 3.34
C LEU A 35 -10.09 3.68 2.08
N MET A 36 -9.40 2.54 2.19
CA MET A 36 -8.85 1.82 1.04
C MET A 36 -9.97 1.40 0.08
N ASP A 37 -11.07 0.83 0.58
CA ASP A 37 -12.25 0.49 -0.21
C ASP A 37 -12.85 1.73 -0.89
N THR A 38 -12.82 2.88 -0.21
CA THR A 38 -13.25 4.16 -0.79
C THR A 38 -12.34 4.56 -1.96
N GLU A 39 -11.02 4.44 -1.84
CA GLU A 39 -10.07 4.74 -2.92
C GLU A 39 -10.17 3.74 -4.10
N VAL A 40 -10.42 2.47 -3.81
CA VAL A 40 -10.74 1.44 -4.81
C VAL A 40 -11.96 1.84 -5.64
N ASN A 41 -13.06 2.21 -4.96
CA ASN A 41 -14.29 2.61 -5.63
C ASN A 41 -14.08 3.88 -6.46
N LYS A 42 -13.36 4.88 -5.94
CA LYS A 42 -13.00 6.08 -6.69
C LYS A 42 -12.23 5.76 -7.97
N LEU A 43 -11.25 4.86 -7.90
CA LEU A 43 -10.47 4.46 -9.06
C LEU A 43 -11.35 3.77 -10.11
N LEU A 44 -12.14 2.77 -9.70
CA LEU A 44 -13.03 2.05 -10.61
C LEU A 44 -14.07 2.97 -11.25
N ASP A 45 -14.65 3.90 -10.50
CA ASP A 45 -15.60 4.89 -11.02
C ASP A 45 -14.94 5.84 -12.02
N ALA A 46 -13.71 6.29 -11.75
CA ALA A 46 -12.95 7.14 -12.66
C ALA A 46 -12.60 6.42 -13.97
N ILE A 47 -12.18 5.14 -13.89
CA ILE A 47 -11.93 4.29 -15.07
C ILE A 47 -13.21 4.09 -15.87
N ASN A 48 -14.30 3.70 -15.21
CA ASN A 48 -15.60 3.48 -15.84
C ASN A 48 -16.06 4.74 -16.59
N LYS A 49 -16.02 5.89 -15.92
CA LYS A 49 -16.37 7.19 -16.51
C LYS A 49 -15.53 7.47 -17.77
N LYS A 50 -14.20 7.37 -17.67
CA LYS A 50 -13.29 7.66 -18.78
C LYS A 50 -13.53 6.75 -19.98
N LEU A 51 -13.66 5.45 -19.76
CA LEU A 51 -13.88 4.48 -20.83
C LEU A 51 -15.28 4.64 -21.46
N THR A 52 -16.30 4.94 -20.66
CA THR A 52 -17.64 5.26 -21.17
C THR A 52 -17.62 6.53 -22.04
N GLU A 53 -16.91 7.58 -21.63
CA GLU A 53 -16.71 8.80 -22.42
C GLU A 53 -15.99 8.53 -23.75
N GLN A 54 -15.12 7.52 -23.79
CA GLN A 54 -14.45 7.03 -25.00
C GLN A 54 -15.32 6.07 -25.84
N GLY A 55 -16.55 5.77 -25.42
CA GLY A 55 -17.53 4.97 -26.16
C GLY A 55 -17.48 3.47 -25.88
N PHE A 56 -16.73 3.02 -24.87
CA PHE A 56 -16.74 1.62 -24.44
C PHE A 56 -18.05 1.26 -23.75
N THR A 57 -18.48 0.01 -23.91
CA THR A 57 -19.54 -0.58 -23.08
C THR A 57 -18.90 -1.29 -21.89
N ILE A 58 -19.29 -0.89 -20.68
CA ILE A 58 -18.71 -1.39 -19.42
C ILE A 58 -19.58 -2.46 -18.80
N THR A 59 -18.96 -3.56 -18.38
CA THR A 59 -19.55 -4.60 -17.52
C THR A 59 -18.78 -4.63 -16.22
N VAL A 60 -19.43 -4.27 -15.11
CA VAL A 60 -18.83 -4.36 -13.76
C VAL A 60 -18.80 -5.82 -13.33
N THR A 61 -17.67 -6.25 -12.77
CA THR A 61 -17.46 -7.59 -12.21
C THR A 61 -17.36 -7.51 -10.69
N SER A 62 -17.27 -8.66 -10.01
CA SER A 62 -17.03 -8.69 -8.56
C SER A 62 -15.66 -8.15 -8.15
N THR A 63 -14.71 -8.09 -9.10
CA THR A 63 -13.31 -7.72 -8.86
C THR A 63 -12.91 -6.45 -9.62
N GLY A 64 -13.77 -5.86 -10.45
CA GLY A 64 -13.41 -4.68 -11.23
C GLY A 64 -14.35 -4.47 -12.40
N LEU A 65 -13.81 -4.38 -13.61
CA LEU A 65 -14.61 -4.12 -14.80
C LEU A 65 -14.00 -4.71 -16.08
N ILE A 66 -14.88 -5.02 -17.03
CA ILE A 66 -14.53 -5.37 -18.40
C ILE A 66 -15.16 -4.32 -19.32
N ALA A 67 -14.35 -3.64 -20.11
CA ALA A 67 -14.78 -2.67 -21.10
C ALA A 67 -14.61 -3.24 -22.51
N LYS A 68 -15.62 -3.06 -23.37
CA LYS A 68 -15.60 -3.56 -24.75
C LYS A 68 -15.89 -2.44 -25.75
N TYR A 69 -15.13 -2.39 -26.83
CA TYR A 69 -15.36 -1.51 -27.97
C TYR A 69 -14.96 -2.23 -29.27
N SER A 70 -15.93 -2.55 -30.12
CA SER A 70 -15.70 -3.38 -31.31
C SER A 70 -15.00 -4.71 -30.95
N GLU A 71 -13.81 -4.98 -31.50
CA GLU A 71 -12.98 -6.15 -31.17
C GLU A 71 -12.04 -5.93 -29.97
N ALA A 72 -11.95 -4.71 -29.44
CA ALA A 72 -11.11 -4.39 -28.29
C ALA A 72 -11.79 -4.70 -26.96
N VAL A 73 -11.04 -5.31 -26.06
CA VAL A 73 -11.42 -5.66 -24.68
C VAL A 73 -10.34 -5.14 -23.74
N ILE A 74 -10.74 -4.32 -22.79
CA ILE A 74 -9.93 -3.92 -21.63
C ILE A 74 -10.50 -4.63 -20.42
N ASN A 75 -9.67 -5.34 -19.69
CA ASN A 75 -10.01 -5.95 -18.42
C ASN A 75 -9.25 -5.26 -17.29
N VAL A 76 -9.94 -4.84 -16.25
CA VAL A 76 -9.35 -4.26 -15.04
C VAL A 76 -9.79 -5.10 -13.87
N ASP A 77 -8.86 -5.88 -13.31
CA ASP A 77 -9.14 -6.82 -12.23
C ASP A 77 -8.36 -6.47 -10.95
N LYS A 78 -9.09 -6.38 -9.85
CA LYS A 78 -8.56 -6.15 -8.50
C LYS A 78 -8.11 -7.45 -7.87
N HIS A 79 -6.92 -7.41 -7.27
CA HIS A 79 -6.35 -8.45 -6.42
C HIS A 79 -5.96 -7.83 -5.08
N SER A 80 -6.67 -8.22 -4.03
CA SER A 80 -6.45 -7.71 -2.68
C SER A 80 -5.25 -8.36 -2.01
N LYS A 81 -4.40 -7.53 -1.38
CA LYS A 81 -3.35 -7.90 -0.44
C LYS A 81 -3.45 -7.00 0.78
N ASP A 82 -3.13 -7.50 1.97
CA ASP A 82 -3.45 -6.86 3.27
C ASP A 82 -3.39 -5.31 3.34
N LEU A 83 -2.28 -4.71 2.90
CA LEU A 83 -2.05 -3.25 2.92
C LEU A 83 -2.03 -2.60 1.52
N GLU A 84 -2.42 -3.36 0.50
CA GLU A 84 -2.22 -3.04 -0.91
C GLU A 84 -3.35 -3.63 -1.76
N GLU A 85 -4.06 -2.77 -2.49
CA GLU A 85 -5.04 -3.22 -3.49
C GLU A 85 -4.41 -3.10 -4.88
N CYS A 86 -4.12 -4.24 -5.51
CA CYS A 86 -3.52 -4.29 -6.85
C CYS A 86 -4.61 -4.34 -7.92
N PHE A 87 -4.40 -3.64 -9.03
CA PHE A 87 -5.22 -3.72 -10.22
C PHE A 87 -4.36 -4.13 -11.41
N PHE A 88 -4.76 -5.20 -12.09
CA PHE A 88 -4.17 -5.62 -13.35
C PHE A 88 -5.01 -5.06 -14.49
N ILE A 89 -4.37 -4.32 -15.38
CA ILE A 89 -4.98 -3.70 -16.55
C ILE A 89 -4.50 -4.47 -17.76
N ASN A 90 -5.42 -5.19 -18.40
CA ASN A 90 -5.13 -6.05 -19.53
C ASN A 90 -5.85 -5.59 -20.80
N LEU A 91 -5.12 -5.39 -21.89
CA LEU A 91 -5.67 -5.10 -23.21
C LEU A 91 -5.60 -6.34 -24.11
N ASN A 92 -6.77 -6.88 -24.48
CA ASN A 92 -6.92 -8.01 -25.40
C ASN A 92 -6.07 -9.26 -25.07
N ASN A 93 -5.66 -9.44 -23.80
CA ASN A 93 -4.70 -10.47 -23.37
C ASN A 93 -3.29 -10.35 -23.98
N PHE A 94 -2.93 -9.17 -24.52
CA PHE A 94 -1.61 -8.93 -25.15
C PHE A 94 -0.67 -8.08 -24.30
N ALA A 95 -1.21 -7.18 -23.48
CA ALA A 95 -0.43 -6.30 -22.60
C ALA A 95 -1.09 -6.29 -21.22
N GLU A 96 -0.29 -6.52 -20.19
CA GLU A 96 -0.69 -6.44 -18.79
C GLU A 96 0.22 -5.42 -18.10
N ASP A 97 -0.39 -4.44 -17.44
CA ASP A 97 0.30 -3.56 -16.51
C ASP A 97 -0.43 -3.61 -15.17
N GLN A 98 0.23 -3.15 -14.11
CA GLN A 98 -0.31 -3.18 -12.76
C GLN A 98 -0.11 -1.84 -12.06
N VAL A 99 -1.19 -1.40 -11.42
CA VAL A 99 -1.19 -0.29 -10.47
C VAL A 99 -1.71 -0.76 -9.13
N ALA A 100 -1.08 -0.32 -8.05
CA ALA A 100 -1.46 -0.67 -6.70
C ALA A 100 -1.82 0.57 -5.89
N ILE A 101 -2.89 0.49 -5.10
CA ILE A 101 -3.22 1.48 -4.08
C ILE A 101 -2.54 1.02 -2.78
N VAL A 102 -1.63 1.83 -2.27
CA VAL A 102 -0.83 1.49 -1.08
C VAL A 102 -0.96 2.57 -0.02
N LEU A 103 -0.94 2.15 1.24
CA LEU A 103 -0.82 3.06 2.38
C LEU A 103 0.55 3.75 2.36
N ASP A 104 0.55 5.08 2.42
CA ASP A 104 1.75 5.91 2.42
C ASP A 104 2.38 5.96 3.83
N VAL A 105 3.43 5.16 4.04
CA VAL A 105 4.19 5.09 5.30
C VAL A 105 5.49 5.93 5.23
N SER A 106 5.58 6.89 4.30
CA SER A 106 6.81 7.58 3.88
C SER A 106 7.59 8.39 4.93
N ASP A 107 7.18 8.39 6.19
CA ASP A 107 7.89 9.07 7.29
C ASP A 107 9.17 8.35 7.80
N THR A 108 9.79 7.44 7.04
CA THR A 108 11.04 6.78 7.47
C THR A 108 12.17 6.83 6.46
N MET A 109 13.23 7.55 6.83
CA MET A 109 14.58 7.21 6.38
C MET A 109 14.82 5.73 6.68
N MET A 110 15.29 4.97 5.69
CA MET A 110 15.74 3.60 5.91
C MET A 110 16.72 3.56 7.10
N PRO A 111 16.66 2.52 7.94
CA PRO A 111 17.61 2.32 9.02
C PRO A 111 19.04 2.41 8.49
N LYS A 112 19.88 3.22 9.14
CA LYS A 112 21.31 3.27 8.83
C LYS A 112 21.93 2.02 9.42
N ILE A 113 22.33 1.08 8.55
CA ILE A 113 23.14 -0.06 8.97
C ILE A 113 24.54 0.46 9.29
N SER A 114 24.89 0.49 10.58
CA SER A 114 26.24 0.83 11.04
C SER A 114 27.14 -0.41 10.99
N ASN A 115 28.18 -0.40 10.15
CA ASN A 115 29.07 -1.55 9.94
C ASN A 115 30.10 -1.80 11.08
N ASN A 116 29.98 -1.13 12.24
CA ASN A 116 31.01 -1.13 13.30
C ASN A 116 30.48 -1.32 14.73
N LEU A 117 29.37 -2.04 14.91
CA LEU A 117 28.81 -2.31 16.24
C LEU A 117 29.19 -3.71 16.76
N ASP A 118 29.38 -3.84 18.06
CA ASP A 118 29.41 -5.16 18.69
C ASP A 118 28.01 -5.82 18.59
N GLY A 119 27.93 -7.14 18.70
CA GLY A 119 26.70 -7.88 18.41
C GLY A 119 25.48 -7.48 19.28
N TYR A 120 25.64 -6.83 20.42
CA TYR A 120 24.49 -6.33 21.21
C TYR A 120 24.08 -4.92 20.83
N ALA A 121 25.05 -4.05 20.52
CA ALA A 121 24.74 -2.73 19.98
C ALA A 121 24.01 -2.83 18.64
N GLU A 122 24.37 -3.82 17.81
CA GLU A 122 23.64 -4.15 16.57
C GLU A 122 22.18 -4.54 16.84
N ILE A 123 21.93 -5.43 17.82
CA ILE A 123 20.56 -5.84 18.17
C ILE A 123 19.74 -4.66 18.72
N ILE A 124 20.33 -3.79 19.53
CA ILE A 124 19.65 -2.60 20.06
C ILE A 124 19.32 -1.61 18.93
N GLU A 125 20.22 -1.43 17.96
CA GLU A 125 19.99 -0.58 16.79
C GLU A 125 18.85 -1.14 15.94
N GLN A 126 18.90 -2.43 15.59
CA GLN A 126 17.83 -3.11 14.84
C GLN A 126 16.47 -2.99 15.54
N MET A 127 16.39 -3.26 16.84
CA MET A 127 15.12 -3.11 17.59
C MET A 127 14.66 -1.65 17.66
N THR A 128 15.58 -0.70 17.72
CA THR A 128 15.24 0.73 17.71
C THR A 128 14.66 1.14 16.36
N ASP A 129 15.22 0.62 15.28
CA ASP A 129 14.72 0.90 13.93
C ASP A 129 13.39 0.20 13.65
N THR A 130 13.21 -1.03 14.12
CA THR A 130 11.90 -1.71 14.10
C THR A 130 10.85 -0.91 14.87
N LEU A 131 11.19 -0.38 16.05
CA LEU A 131 10.27 0.45 16.83
C LEU A 131 9.92 1.77 16.10
N LYS A 132 10.89 2.42 15.44
CA LYS A 132 10.62 3.60 14.61
C LYS A 132 9.65 3.27 13.48
N TYR A 133 9.89 2.16 12.78
CA TYR A 133 9.01 1.70 11.71
C TYR A 133 7.60 1.42 12.23
N ALA A 134 7.47 0.70 13.35
CA ALA A 134 6.17 0.41 13.97
C ALA A 134 5.41 1.70 14.30
N LYS A 135 6.06 2.71 14.87
CA LYS A 135 5.44 4.03 15.15
C LYS A 135 5.00 4.76 13.89
N SER A 136 5.78 4.69 12.82
CA SER A 136 5.39 5.29 11.54
C SER A 136 4.20 4.56 10.93
N LEU A 137 4.15 3.23 11.04
CA LEU A 137 2.98 2.45 10.64
C LEU A 137 1.74 2.84 11.47
N GLU A 138 1.86 2.95 12.79
CA GLU A 138 0.76 3.38 13.67
C GLU A 138 0.21 4.75 13.27
N LYS A 139 1.10 5.70 12.97
CA LYS A 139 0.74 7.02 12.47
C LYS A 139 0.00 6.93 11.14
N ALA A 140 0.50 6.13 10.20
CA ALA A 140 -0.13 5.92 8.90
C ALA A 140 -1.51 5.25 9.04
N CYS A 141 -1.66 4.29 9.96
CA CYS A 141 -2.94 3.65 10.25
C CYS A 141 -3.94 4.60 10.93
N THR A 142 -3.46 5.55 11.75
CA THR A 142 -4.29 6.54 12.44
C THR A 142 -4.79 7.64 11.49
N SER A 143 -3.95 8.07 10.54
CA SER A 143 -4.31 9.08 9.54
C SER A 143 -3.90 8.59 8.15
N PRO A 144 -4.71 7.68 7.55
CA PRO A 144 -4.35 7.04 6.29
C PRO A 144 -4.27 8.02 5.14
N LYS A 145 -3.18 7.91 4.40
CA LYS A 145 -2.99 8.55 3.11
C LYS A 145 -2.63 7.46 2.12
N PHE A 146 -3.34 7.42 1.00
CA PHE A 146 -3.09 6.42 -0.04
C PHE A 146 -2.38 7.07 -1.22
N ILE A 147 -1.52 6.28 -1.85
CA ILE A 147 -0.87 6.63 -3.11
C ILE A 147 -1.06 5.47 -4.08
N TYR A 148 -0.98 5.77 -5.37
CA TYR A 148 -1.04 4.78 -6.41
C TYR A 148 0.37 4.54 -6.94
N LYS A 149 0.75 3.28 -7.11
CA LYS A 149 2.11 2.91 -7.49
C LYS A 149 2.10 1.90 -8.63
N THR A 150 2.83 2.18 -9.70
CA THR A 150 3.03 1.20 -10.79
C THR A 150 4.14 0.21 -10.46
N GLN A 151 4.23 -0.89 -11.20
CA GLN A 151 5.38 -1.81 -11.12
C GLN A 151 6.73 -1.11 -11.38
N SER A 152 6.71 -0.04 -12.19
CA SER A 152 7.89 0.77 -12.49
C SER A 152 8.19 1.84 -11.43
N ASN A 153 7.51 1.81 -10.27
CA ASN A 153 7.61 2.78 -9.19
C ASN A 153 7.19 4.22 -9.55
N ILE A 154 6.37 4.41 -10.58
CA ILE A 154 5.72 5.71 -10.80
C ILE A 154 4.67 5.88 -9.70
N ILE A 155 4.69 7.03 -9.03
CA ILE A 155 3.77 7.35 -7.94
C ILE A 155 2.76 8.37 -8.44
N PHE A 156 1.48 8.10 -8.19
CA PHE A 156 0.39 9.03 -8.38
C PHE A 156 -0.30 9.31 -7.05
N HIS A 157 -0.91 10.48 -6.95
CA HIS A 157 -1.59 10.96 -5.75
C HIS A 157 -3.11 11.03 -5.91
N SER A 158 -3.64 10.65 -7.08
CA SER A 158 -5.07 10.56 -7.32
C SER A 158 -5.45 9.49 -8.36
N ALA A 159 -6.71 9.05 -8.30
CA ALA A 159 -7.29 8.16 -9.30
C ALA A 159 -7.27 8.78 -10.70
N GLU A 160 -7.48 10.10 -10.81
CA GLU A 160 -7.47 10.80 -12.09
C GLU A 160 -6.09 10.78 -12.76
N GLU A 161 -5.01 10.90 -11.98
CA GLU A 161 -3.64 10.78 -12.51
C GLU A 161 -3.40 9.39 -13.09
N VAL A 162 -3.84 8.33 -12.40
CA VAL A 162 -3.77 6.94 -12.89
C VAL A 162 -4.56 6.78 -14.18
N VAL A 163 -5.80 7.25 -14.21
CA VAL A 163 -6.69 7.11 -15.37
C VAL A 163 -6.12 7.85 -16.59
N ASN A 164 -5.61 9.06 -16.39
CA ASN A 164 -4.98 9.84 -17.47
C ASN A 164 -3.65 9.24 -17.93
N TYR A 165 -3.00 8.42 -17.11
CA TYR A 165 -1.80 7.70 -17.52
C TYR A 165 -2.13 6.49 -18.40
N TYR A 166 -3.11 5.68 -18.00
CA TYR A 166 -3.41 4.40 -18.66
C TYR A 166 -4.42 4.48 -19.82
N PHE A 167 -5.37 5.42 -19.79
CA PHE A 167 -6.52 5.45 -20.71
C PHE A 167 -6.58 6.75 -21.53
N GLN A 168 -5.45 7.14 -22.14
CA GLN A 168 -5.35 8.33 -23.00
C GLN A 168 -6.18 8.20 -24.27
#